data_AF-A0A251U4X1-F1
#
_entry.id   AF-A0A251U4X1-F1
#
_cell.length_a   1.000
_cell.length_b   1.000
_cell.length_c   1.000
_cell.angle_alpha   90.00
_cell.angle_beta   90.00
_cell.angle_gamma   90.00
#
_symmetry.space_group_name_H-M   'P 1'
#
loop_
_entity.id
_entity.type
_entity.pdbx_description
1 polymer ?
#
loop_
_entity_poly.entity_id
_entity_poly.type
_entity_poly.pdbx_seq_one_letter_code
_entity_poly.pdbx_strand_id
1 'polypeptide(L)'
;MALIRWYYLPEETEQGRKSFHGIKEVFLSNHYEVQSIHTIQGKYVVYSLENYMNLKRVGVDDYFCRFEYNYVKKCHVDVFVVVYCECEMPYNPDLFIVQCDGCKCRYILSKYHQ
;
A
#
# COMPACT_ATOMS: atom_id res chain seq x y z
N MET A 1 -13.58 -14.22 21.85
CA MET A 1 -12.33 -13.45 21.71
C MET A 1 -11.53 -14.04 20.56
N ALA A 2 -10.70 -13.24 19.90
CA ALA A 2 -9.77 -13.67 18.85
C ALA A 2 -8.44 -12.92 18.99
N LEU A 3 -7.33 -13.59 18.72
CA LEU A 3 -6.04 -12.94 18.54
C LEU A 3 -6.03 -12.29 17.15
N ILE A 4 -5.82 -10.98 17.09
CA ILE A 4 -5.76 -10.19 15.87
C ILE A 4 -4.34 -9.67 15.64
N ARG A 5 -4.04 -9.38 14.37
CA ARG A 5 -2.83 -8.69 13.93
C ARG A 5 -3.26 -7.43 13.18
N TRP A 6 -2.80 -6.28 13.63
CA TRP A 6 -3.25 -5.00 13.10
C TRP A 6 -2.63 -4.70 11.73
N TYR A 7 -3.48 -4.18 10.84
CA TYR A 7 -3.07 -3.41 9.68
C TYR A 7 -3.21 -1.92 9.99
N TYR A 8 -2.24 -1.12 9.58
CA TYR A 8 -2.24 0.33 9.77
C TYR A 8 -2.49 1.04 8.45
N LEU A 9 -3.29 2.10 8.48
CA LEU A 9 -3.35 3.06 7.40
C LEU A 9 -2.07 3.89 7.36
N PRO A 10 -1.64 4.38 6.18
CA PRO A 10 -0.50 5.29 6.10
C PRO A 10 -0.59 6.52 6.98
N GLU A 11 -1.80 7.04 7.23
CA GLU A 11 -2.09 8.18 8.09
C GLU A 11 -1.85 7.90 9.58
N GLU A 12 -1.91 6.62 9.98
CA GLU A 12 -1.77 6.19 11.37
C GLU A 12 -0.32 5.91 11.75
N THR A 13 0.62 5.96 10.79
CA THR A 13 2.05 5.85 11.06
C THR A 13 2.67 7.21 11.34
N GLU A 14 3.79 7.23 12.07
CA GLU A 14 4.52 8.47 12.35
C GLU A 14 5.04 9.18 11.09
N GLN A 15 5.27 8.42 10.02
CA GLN A 15 5.75 8.97 8.75
C GLN A 15 4.63 9.57 7.90
N GLY A 16 3.37 9.25 8.22
CA GLY A 16 2.18 9.71 7.53
C GLY A 16 2.07 9.21 6.10
N ARG A 17 0.97 9.57 5.44
CA ARG A 17 0.75 9.26 4.02
C ARG A 17 1.77 9.99 3.13
N LYS A 18 2.42 9.25 2.23
CA LYS A 18 3.27 9.77 1.16
C LYS A 18 2.55 9.72 -0.17
N SER A 19 3.04 10.46 -1.16
CA SER A 19 2.44 10.54 -2.50
C SER A 19 2.43 9.20 -3.26
N PHE A 20 3.33 8.29 -2.91
CA PHE A 20 3.38 6.97 -3.51
C PHE A 20 2.42 5.95 -2.86
N HIS A 21 1.79 6.30 -1.73
CA HIS A 21 0.84 5.41 -1.09
C HIS A 21 -0.51 5.43 -1.83
N GLY A 22 -1.01 4.24 -2.16
CA GLY A 22 -2.33 4.08 -2.75
C GLY A 22 -3.45 4.34 -1.73
N ILE A 23 -4.61 4.78 -2.19
CA ILE A 23 -5.81 5.08 -1.40
C ILE A 23 -6.25 3.86 -0.60
N LYS A 24 -6.15 2.67 -1.20
CA LYS A 24 -6.50 1.37 -0.60
C LYS A 24 -5.30 0.63 0.02
N GLU A 25 -4.20 1.34 0.28
CA GLU A 25 -2.99 0.76 0.86
C GLU A 25 -3.06 0.66 2.38
N VAL A 26 -2.67 -0.49 2.93
CA VAL A 26 -2.51 -0.75 4.36
C VAL A 26 -1.19 -1.44 4.64
N PHE A 27 -0.69 -1.34 5.87
CA PHE A 27 0.60 -1.89 6.29
C PHE A 27 0.43 -2.98 7.33
N LEU A 28 0.94 -4.16 7.03
CA LEU A 28 0.93 -5.29 7.96
C LEU A 28 1.90 -5.00 9.12
N SER A 29 1.41 -4.98 10.36
CA SER A 29 2.25 -4.63 11.50
C SER A 29 2.69 -5.82 12.34
N ASN A 30 3.65 -5.65 13.24
CA ASN A 30 3.94 -6.61 14.32
C ASN A 30 3.10 -6.38 15.59
N HIS A 31 2.00 -5.62 15.50
CA HIS A 31 1.10 -5.36 16.62
C HIS A 31 0.01 -6.45 16.70
N TYR A 32 0.02 -7.21 17.80
CA TYR A 32 -0.97 -8.23 18.10
C TYR A 32 -1.79 -7.85 19.33
N GLU A 33 -3.07 -8.18 19.32
CA GLU A 33 -3.98 -7.92 20.44
C GLU A 33 -5.08 -9.00 20.50
N VAL A 34 -5.70 -9.19 21.67
CA VAL A 34 -6.89 -10.04 21.82
C VAL A 34 -8.14 -9.17 21.87
N GLN A 35 -9.05 -9.35 20.91
CA GLN A 35 -10.28 -8.56 20.80
C GLN A 35 -11.53 -9.44 20.83
N SER A 36 -12.68 -8.84 21.19
CA SER A 36 -13.97 -9.53 21.14
C SER A 36 -14.40 -9.75 19.70
N ILE A 37 -14.94 -10.93 19.37
CA ILE A 37 -15.44 -11.20 18.01
C ILE A 37 -16.65 -10.35 17.65
N HIS A 38 -17.33 -9.78 18.65
CA HIS A 38 -18.49 -8.91 18.45
C HIS A 38 -18.10 -7.53 17.91
N THR A 39 -16.81 -7.17 17.86
CA THR A 39 -16.35 -5.92 17.26
C THR A 39 -16.18 -6.03 15.74
N ILE A 40 -16.26 -7.24 15.16
CA ILE A 40 -16.11 -7.47 13.72
C ILE A 40 -17.37 -6.96 13.00
N GLN A 41 -17.19 -5.94 12.14
CA GLN A 41 -18.27 -5.33 11.38
C GLN A 41 -18.45 -5.93 9.98
N GLY A 42 -17.41 -6.52 9.41
CA GLY A 42 -17.43 -7.02 8.05
C GLY A 42 -16.12 -7.71 7.66
N LYS A 43 -16.07 -8.19 6.43
CA LYS A 43 -14.91 -8.87 5.85
C LYS A 43 -14.34 -8.03 4.73
N TYR A 44 -13.04 -7.78 4.82
CA TYR A 44 -12.23 -7.10 3.81
C TYR A 44 -11.16 -8.06 3.28
N VAL A 45 -10.64 -7.81 2.08
CA VAL A 45 -9.57 -8.61 1.48
C VAL A 45 -8.34 -7.74 1.28
N VAL A 46 -7.21 -8.19 1.80
CA VAL A 46 -5.91 -7.53 1.61
C VAL A 46 -5.06 -8.38 0.66
N TYR A 47 -4.78 -7.84 -0.52
CA TYR A 47 -3.98 -8.47 -1.57
C TYR A 47 -2.49 -8.08 -1.46
N SER A 48 -1.63 -8.85 -2.11
CA SER A 48 -0.33 -8.32 -2.52
C SER A 48 -0.52 -7.23 -3.58
N LEU A 49 0.44 -6.31 -3.72
CA LEU A 49 0.38 -5.27 -4.77
C LEU A 49 0.17 -5.88 -6.16
N GLU A 50 0.88 -6.96 -6.48
CA GLU A 50 0.77 -7.65 -7.78
C GLU A 50 -0.66 -8.15 -8.04
N ASN A 51 -1.27 -8.84 -7.06
CA ASN A 51 -2.61 -9.37 -7.23
C ASN A 51 -3.67 -8.26 -7.27
N TYR A 52 -3.49 -7.20 -6.48
CA TYR A 52 -4.35 -6.02 -6.52
C TYR A 52 -4.34 -5.34 -7.89
N MET A 53 -3.14 -5.18 -8.47
CA MET A 53 -2.95 -4.60 -9.80
C MET A 53 -3.57 -5.42 -10.93
N ASN A 54 -3.77 -6.72 -10.70
CA ASN A 54 -4.38 -7.64 -11.67
C ASN A 54 -5.91 -7.77 -11.51
N LEU A 55 -6.53 -7.05 -10.56
CA LEU A 55 -7.98 -7.05 -10.41
C LEU A 55 -8.64 -6.36 -11.62
N LYS A 56 -9.68 -7.01 -12.17
CA LYS A 56 -10.47 -6.42 -13.25
C LYS A 56 -11.17 -5.12 -12.83
N ARG A 57 -11.60 -5.07 -11.57
CA ARG A 57 -12.21 -3.91 -10.90
C ARG A 57 -11.87 -4.00 -9.42
N VAL A 58 -11.49 -2.86 -8.84
CA VAL A 58 -11.27 -2.73 -7.40
C VAL A 58 -12.62 -2.44 -6.73
N GLY A 59 -13.03 -3.30 -5.81
CA GLY A 59 -14.23 -3.14 -4.99
C GLY A 59 -14.00 -2.26 -3.76
N VAL A 60 -15.07 -2.01 -3.01
CA VAL A 60 -15.00 -1.21 -1.78
C VAL A 60 -14.23 -1.92 -0.66
N ASP A 61 -14.29 -3.25 -0.65
CA ASP A 61 -13.68 -4.11 0.37
C ASP A 61 -12.27 -4.61 -0.01
N ASP A 62 -11.76 -4.19 -1.18
CA ASP A 62 -10.45 -4.59 -1.71
C ASP A 62 -9.37 -3.60 -1.29
N TYR A 63 -8.36 -4.12 -0.60
CA TYR A 63 -7.20 -3.39 -0.11
C TYR A 63 -5.91 -4.10 -0.53
N PHE A 64 -4.77 -3.43 -0.44
CA PHE A 64 -3.49 -4.08 -0.71
C PHE A 64 -2.42 -3.70 0.32
N CYS A 65 -1.44 -4.60 0.46
CA CYS A 65 -0.31 -4.43 1.34
C CYS A 65 0.98 -4.84 0.60
N ARG A 66 2.02 -4.02 0.76
CA ARG A 66 3.38 -4.27 0.24
C ARG A 66 4.48 -3.86 1.21
N PHE A 67 4.11 -3.29 2.35
CA PHE A 67 5.02 -2.85 3.40
C PHE A 67 4.65 -3.50 4.71
N GLU A 68 5.68 -3.82 5.48
CA GLU A 68 5.53 -4.14 6.88
C GLU A 68 5.85 -2.91 7.75
N TYR A 69 5.10 -2.77 8.84
CA TYR A 69 5.26 -1.69 9.81
C TYR A 69 5.64 -2.25 11.18
N ASN A 70 6.77 -1.79 11.72
CA ASN A 70 7.16 -2.12 13.08
C ASN A 70 6.48 -1.14 14.04
N TYR A 71 5.39 -1.57 14.66
CA TYR A 71 4.62 -0.80 15.64
C TYR A 71 5.42 -0.42 16.88
N VAL A 72 6.42 -1.23 17.28
CA VAL A 72 7.27 -0.94 18.45
C VAL A 72 8.32 0.11 18.12
N LYS A 73 9.00 -0.02 16.98
CA LYS A 73 10.04 0.92 16.53
C LYS A 73 9.49 2.14 15.77
N LYS A 74 8.21 2.12 15.45
CA LYS A 74 7.48 3.13 14.69
C LYS A 74 8.06 3.42 13.30
N CYS A 75 8.60 2.39 12.65
CA CYS A 75 9.21 2.50 11.32
C CYS A 75 8.75 1.39 10.37
N HIS A 76 8.90 1.63 9.07
CA HIS A 76 8.81 0.55 8.09
C HIS A 76 9.94 -0.46 8.29
N VAL A 77 9.64 -1.73 8.06
CA VAL A 77 10.68 -2.75 7.92
C VAL A 77 11.26 -2.60 6.52
N ASP A 78 12.58 -2.56 6.39
CA ASP A 78 13.23 -2.38 5.10
C ASP A 78 12.90 -3.55 4.16
N VAL A 79 12.03 -3.28 3.19
CA VAL A 79 11.72 -4.17 2.07
C VAL A 79 12.21 -3.46 0.82
N PHE A 80 12.91 -4.17 -0.07
CA PHE A 80 13.29 -3.62 -1.36
C PHE A 80 12.05 -3.16 -2.12
N VAL A 81 12.00 -1.88 -2.48
CA VAL A 81 10.88 -1.30 -3.23
C VAL A 81 11.33 -1.04 -4.65
N VAL A 82 10.56 -1.53 -5.61
CA VAL A 82 10.78 -1.17 -7.01
C VAL A 82 10.35 0.28 -7.20
N VAL A 83 11.32 1.12 -7.54
CA VAL A 83 11.12 2.53 -7.85
C VAL A 83 10.98 2.73 -9.36
N TYR A 84 10.26 3.77 -9.74
CA TYR A 84 10.02 4.15 -11.12
C TYR A 84 10.27 5.64 -11.33
N CYS A 85 10.39 6.03 -12.60
CA CYS A 85 10.68 7.39 -13.04
C CYS A 85 12.08 7.88 -12.61
N GLU A 86 12.49 9.04 -13.15
CA GLU A 86 13.71 9.74 -12.71
C GLU A 86 13.62 10.23 -11.26
N CYS A 87 12.41 10.31 -10.70
CA CYS A 87 12.22 10.73 -9.31
C CYS A 87 12.46 9.60 -8.29
N GLU A 88 12.77 8.38 -8.74
CA GLU A 88 13.06 7.21 -7.89
C GLU A 88 12.01 6.98 -6.78
N MET A 89 10.73 7.15 -7.14
CA MET A 89 9.63 6.95 -6.20
C MET A 89 8.99 5.57 -6.39
N PRO A 90 8.57 4.90 -5.30
CA PRO A 90 7.73 3.72 -5.40
C PRO A 90 6.48 3.97 -6.24
N TYR A 91 6.00 2.92 -6.90
CA TYR A 91 4.79 3.01 -7.72
C TYR A 91 3.55 3.32 -6.89
N ASN A 92 2.69 4.25 -7.32
CA ASN A 92 1.34 4.39 -6.77
C ASN A 92 0.34 3.72 -7.73
N PRO A 93 -0.40 2.67 -7.33
CA PRO A 93 -1.35 1.98 -8.20
C PRO A 93 -2.53 2.84 -8.67
N ASP A 94 -2.79 3.97 -8.01
CA ASP A 94 -3.87 4.90 -8.39
C ASP A 94 -3.43 5.92 -9.44
N LEU A 95 -2.13 5.98 -9.77
CA LEU A 95 -1.58 6.92 -10.74
C LEU A 95 -1.33 6.23 -12.07
N PHE A 96 -1.78 6.88 -13.15
CA PHE A 96 -1.47 6.42 -14.51
C PHE A 96 0.02 6.61 -14.81
N ILE A 97 0.67 5.51 -15.18
CA ILE A 97 2.05 5.49 -15.65
C ILE A 97 2.09 5.13 -17.13
N VAL A 98 2.90 5.88 -17.89
CA VAL A 98 3.23 5.55 -19.28
C VAL A 98 4.65 5.00 -19.33
N GLN A 99 4.84 3.93 -20.08
CA GLN A 99 6.16 3.38 -20.37
C GLN A 99 6.61 3.84 -21.77
N CYS A 100 7.79 4.45 -21.87
CA CYS A 100 8.38 4.80 -23.15
C CYS A 100 8.91 3.54 -23.84
N ASP A 101 8.54 3.32 -25.10
CA ASP A 101 8.97 2.13 -25.83
C ASP A 101 10.46 2.11 -26.19
N GLY A 102 11.09 3.29 -26.30
CA GLY A 102 12.51 3.43 -26.59
C GLY A 102 13.40 3.13 -25.38
N CYS A 103 13.28 3.93 -24.32
CA CYS A 103 14.13 3.79 -23.12
C CYS A 103 13.59 2.79 -22.08
N LYS A 104 12.35 2.30 -22.24
CA LYS A 104 11.64 1.44 -21.28
C LYS A 104 11.42 2.07 -19.89
N CYS A 105 11.74 3.36 -19.72
CA CYS A 105 11.44 4.13 -18.52
C CYS A 105 9.93 4.34 -18.36
N ARG A 106 9.49 4.39 -17.10
CA ARG A 106 8.09 4.57 -16.70
C ARG A 106 7.91 5.94 -16.04
N TYR A 107 6.92 6.70 -16.48
CA TYR A 107 6.67 8.07 -16.02
C TYR A 107 5.23 8.27 -15.56
N ILE A 108 5.03 9.10 -14.53
CA ILE A 108 3.71 9.49 -14.05
C ILE A 108 3.14 10.61 -14.94
N LEU A 109 1.97 10.37 -15.54
CA LEU A 109 1.34 11.27 -16.53
C LEU A 109 1.10 12.70 -16.03
N SER A 110 0.85 12.90 -14.73
CA SER A 110 0.66 14.25 -14.16
C SER A 110 1.89 15.15 -14.28
N LYS A 111 3.07 14.61 -14.61
CA LYS A 111 4.31 15.36 -14.85
C LYS A 111 4.59 15.68 -16.33
N TYR A 112 3.77 15.20 -17.27
CA TYR A 112 3.97 15.43 -18.72
C TYR A 112 3.19 16.63 -19.27
N HIS A 113 2.43 17.34 -18.43
CA HIS A 113 1.67 18.55 -18.81
C HIS A 113 2.27 19.86 -18.27
N GLN A 114 3.60 19.93 -18.14
CA GLN A 114 4.33 21.19 -17.99
C GLN A 114 5.34 21.35 -19.12
#